data_AF-A0A1Q3Z055-F1
#
_entry.id   AF-A0A1Q3Z055-F1
#
_cell.length_a   1.000
_cell.length_b   1.000
_cell.length_c   1.000
_cell.angle_alpha   90.00
_cell.angle_beta   90.00
_cell.angle_gamma   90.00
#
_symmetry.space_group_name_H-M   'P 1'
#
loop_
_entity.id
_entity.type
_entity.pdbx_description
1 polymer ?
#
loop_
_entity_poly.entity_id
_entity_poly.type
_entity_poly.pdbx_seq_one_letter_code
_entity_poly.pdbx_strand_id
1 'polypeptide(L)'
;MDDRDAVFRDKLVTLMRDLTAGEGRDKKLRRTIGMYSDKLAKDAGARDWSDLKERADGPTYDSLLQFFQAQTAIMLKHHDTEGARALEVLAISMIARRQYAEDLQPGIDFLDRYIAECASNARKRGAHVLPATGRR
;
A
#
# COMPACT_ATOMS: atom_id res chain seq x y z
N MET A 1 9.84 -25.75 -0.82
CA MET A 1 8.98 -24.55 -0.89
C MET A 1 8.69 -24.17 0.53
N ASP A 2 9.32 -23.09 1.01
CA ASP A 2 9.17 -22.61 2.38
C ASP A 2 7.71 -22.23 2.66
N ASP A 3 7.15 -22.70 3.78
CA ASP A 3 5.76 -22.42 4.19
C ASP A 3 5.40 -20.93 4.16
N ARG A 4 6.40 -20.05 4.33
CA ARG A 4 6.25 -18.59 4.26
C ARG A 4 5.88 -18.09 2.87
N ASP A 5 6.44 -18.69 1.82
CA ASP A 5 6.15 -18.30 0.44
C ASP A 5 4.75 -18.77 0.02
N ALA A 6 4.33 -19.94 0.51
CA ALA A 6 2.97 -20.44 0.30
C ALA A 6 1.93 -19.54 0.98
N VAL A 7 2.19 -19.12 2.22
CA VAL A 7 1.32 -18.17 2.95
C VAL A 7 1.28 -16.80 2.28
N PHE A 8 2.42 -16.29 1.80
CA PHE A 8 2.45 -15.02 1.07
C PHE A 8 1.64 -15.10 -0.23
N ARG A 9 1.84 -16.17 -1.00
CA ARG A 9 1.11 -16.43 -2.25
C ARG A 9 -0.40 -16.45 -2.02
N ASP A 10 -0.86 -17.17 -1.00
CA ASP A 10 -2.29 -17.24 -0.67
C ASP A 10 -2.88 -15.87 -0.29
N LYS A 11 -2.13 -15.09 0.50
CA LYS A 11 -2.52 -13.71 0.85
C LYS A 11 -2.56 -12.80 -0.37
N LEU A 12 -1.57 -12.89 -1.26
CA LEU A 12 -1.53 -12.11 -2.49
C LEU A 12 -2.72 -12.47 -3.40
N VAL A 13 -2.99 -13.75 -3.60
CA VAL A 13 -4.12 -14.22 -4.42
C VAL A 13 -5.45 -13.75 -3.83
N THR A 14 -5.64 -13.87 -2.52
CA THR A 14 -6.84 -13.41 -1.83
C THR A 14 -7.03 -11.91 -1.99
N LEU A 15 -5.98 -11.12 -1.72
CA LEU A 15 -6.01 -9.67 -1.90
C LEU A 15 -6.37 -9.28 -3.34
N MET A 16 -5.74 -9.93 -4.32
CA MET A 16 -5.99 -9.68 -5.74
C MET A 16 -7.44 -10.00 -6.12
N ARG A 17 -7.98 -11.12 -5.62
CA ARG A 17 -9.37 -11.51 -5.85
C ARG A 17 -10.32 -10.46 -5.29
N ASP A 18 -10.08 -9.98 -4.08
CA ASP A 18 -10.98 -9.03 -3.42
C ASP A 18 -10.92 -7.65 -4.10
N LEU A 19 -9.72 -7.20 -4.47
CA LEU A 19 -9.53 -5.96 -5.23
C LEU A 19 -10.21 -6.02 -6.61
N THR A 20 -10.13 -7.16 -7.30
CA THR A 20 -10.77 -7.34 -8.61
C THR A 20 -12.28 -7.57 -8.52
N ALA A 21 -12.77 -8.17 -7.43
CA ALA A 21 -14.18 -8.48 -7.19
C ALA A 21 -15.05 -7.26 -6.82
N GLY A 22 -14.44 -6.13 -6.45
CA GLY A 22 -15.18 -4.88 -6.22
C GLY A 22 -14.61 -3.99 -5.13
N GLU A 23 -13.87 -4.54 -4.16
CA GLU A 23 -13.24 -3.74 -3.09
C GLU A 23 -12.25 -2.73 -3.69
N GLY A 24 -11.56 -3.10 -4.77
CA GLY A 24 -10.64 -2.21 -5.50
C GLY A 24 -11.34 -1.06 -6.23
N ARG A 25 -12.68 -1.04 -6.30
CA ARG A 25 -13.47 0.08 -6.82
C ARG A 25 -13.98 1.00 -5.70
N ASP A 26 -13.84 0.61 -4.45
CA ASP A 26 -14.22 1.44 -3.30
C ASP A 26 -13.38 2.73 -3.30
N LYS A 27 -14.07 3.86 -3.50
CA LYS A 27 -13.43 5.18 -3.60
C LYS A 27 -12.74 5.60 -2.30
N LYS A 28 -13.24 5.14 -1.15
CA LYS A 28 -12.72 5.45 0.17
C LYS A 28 -11.46 4.63 0.42
N LEU A 29 -11.50 3.31 0.20
CA LEU A 29 -10.32 2.44 0.28
C LEU A 29 -9.18 2.93 -0.63
N ARG A 30 -9.47 3.19 -1.91
CA ARG A 30 -8.47 3.72 -2.87
C ARG A 30 -7.85 5.04 -2.39
N ARG A 31 -8.67 5.92 -1.80
CA ARG A 31 -8.17 7.18 -1.24
C ARG A 31 -7.26 6.94 -0.05
N THR A 32 -7.65 6.05 0.87
CA THR A 32 -6.89 5.70 2.06
C THR A 32 -5.53 5.09 1.68
N ILE A 33 -5.51 4.15 0.73
CA ILE A 33 -4.28 3.58 0.15
C ILE A 33 -3.38 4.67 -0.44
N GLY A 34 -3.96 5.56 -1.25
CA GLY A 34 -3.22 6.67 -1.87
C GLY A 34 -2.65 7.66 -0.85
N MET A 35 -3.40 7.97 0.21
CA MET A 35 -2.94 8.86 1.28
C MET A 35 -1.81 8.25 2.10
N TYR A 36 -1.93 6.97 2.49
CA TYR A 36 -0.89 6.31 3.27
C TYR A 36 0.38 6.07 2.48
N SER A 37 0.29 5.63 1.24
CA SER A 37 1.47 5.46 0.37
C SER A 37 2.21 6.78 0.13
N ASP A 38 1.48 7.86 -0.15
CA ASP A 38 2.07 9.19 -0.37
C ASP A 38 2.69 9.76 0.91
N LYS A 39 2.02 9.58 2.07
CA LYS A 39 2.54 10.00 3.37
C LYS A 39 3.81 9.24 3.73
N LEU A 40 3.82 7.92 3.63
CA LEU A 40 4.98 7.08 3.94
C LEU A 40 6.17 7.41 3.02
N ALA A 41 5.92 7.61 1.73
CA ALA A 41 6.96 8.04 0.80
C ALA A 41 7.56 9.39 1.20
N LYS A 42 6.72 10.38 1.53
CA LYS A 42 7.17 11.71 1.98
C LYS A 42 7.94 11.67 3.29
N ASP A 43 7.44 10.94 4.28
CA ASP A 43 8.06 10.81 5.60
C ASP A 43 9.45 10.16 5.48
N ALA A 44 9.65 9.28 4.49
CA ALA A 44 10.94 8.67 4.16
C ALA A 44 11.80 9.48 3.17
N GLY A 45 11.35 10.67 2.75
CA GLY A 45 12.07 11.49 1.76
C GLY A 45 12.14 10.87 0.36
N ALA A 46 11.22 9.97 0.02
CA ALA A 46 11.05 9.38 -1.29
C ALA A 46 10.07 10.18 -2.16
N ARG A 47 10.23 10.10 -3.48
CA ARG A 47 9.38 10.80 -4.45
C ARG A 47 7.97 10.23 -4.50
N ASP A 48 7.87 8.91 -4.40
CA ASP A 48 6.63 8.15 -4.43
C ASP A 48 6.83 6.76 -3.80
N TRP A 49 5.77 5.97 -3.81
CA TRP A 49 5.78 4.62 -3.25
C TRP A 49 6.80 3.70 -3.91
N SER A 50 6.96 3.77 -5.23
CA SER A 50 7.92 2.95 -5.96
C SER A 50 9.36 3.31 -5.56
N ASP A 51 9.67 4.61 -5.52
CA ASP A 51 10.97 5.11 -5.03
C ASP A 51 11.24 4.68 -3.57
N LEU A 52 10.23 4.73 -2.70
CA LEU A 52 10.37 4.23 -1.33
C LEU A 52 10.73 2.75 -1.29
N LYS A 53 10.05 1.91 -2.08
CA LYS A 53 10.33 0.47 -2.11
C LYS A 53 11.72 0.15 -2.67
N GLU A 54 12.20 0.93 -3.64
CA GLU A 54 13.54 0.78 -4.19
C GLU A 54 14.62 1.18 -3.19
N ARG A 55 14.36 2.21 -2.39
CA ARG A 55 15.31 2.76 -1.39
C ARG A 55 15.26 2.04 -0.05
N ALA A 56 14.21 1.27 0.22
CA ALA A 56 14.05 0.53 1.46
C ALA A 56 15.07 -0.63 1.56
N ASP A 57 16.21 -0.33 2.16
CA ASP A 57 17.22 -1.30 2.54
C ASP A 57 16.73 -2.27 3.65
N GLY A 58 17.56 -3.24 4.05
CA GLY A 58 17.23 -4.22 5.08
C GLY A 58 16.54 -3.63 6.33
N PRO A 59 17.18 -2.70 7.04
CA PRO A 59 16.62 -2.09 8.25
C PRO A 59 15.36 -1.26 8.00
N THR A 60 15.32 -0.47 6.92
CA THR A 60 14.16 0.36 6.58
C THR A 60 12.96 -0.50 6.22
N TYR A 61 13.19 -1.56 5.45
CA TYR A 61 12.20 -2.55 5.09
C TYR A 61 11.61 -3.25 6.33
N ASP A 62 12.46 -3.74 7.23
CA ASP A 62 12.01 -4.43 8.46
C ASP A 62 11.21 -3.48 9.36
N SER A 63 11.66 -2.23 9.49
CA SER A 63 10.95 -1.19 10.25
C SER A 63 9.57 -0.88 9.66
N LEU A 64 9.46 -0.80 8.33
CA LEU A 64 8.18 -0.60 7.65
C LEU A 64 7.24 -1.80 7.83
N LEU A 65 7.76 -3.04 7.79
CA LEU A 65 6.96 -4.23 8.06
C LEU A 65 6.42 -4.26 9.50
N GLN A 66 7.27 -3.95 10.48
CA GLN A 66 6.84 -3.84 11.88
C GLN A 66 5.80 -2.74 12.06
N PHE A 67 5.99 -1.59 11.41
CA PHE A 67 5.00 -0.51 11.39
C PHE A 67 3.66 -0.98 10.83
N PHE A 68 3.64 -1.67 9.68
CA PHE A 68 2.41 -2.18 9.10
C PHE A 68 1.70 -3.17 10.03
N GLN A 69 2.43 -4.10 10.63
CA GLN A 69 1.86 -5.07 11.57
C GLN A 69 1.23 -4.38 12.79
N ALA A 70 1.96 -3.43 13.40
CA ALA A 70 1.49 -2.71 14.58
C ALA A 70 0.25 -1.85 14.27
N GLN A 71 0.28 -1.09 13.18
CA GLN A 71 -0.83 -0.20 12.81
C GLN A 71 -2.07 -1.00 12.37
N THR A 72 -1.89 -2.08 11.63
CA THR A 72 -3.01 -2.97 11.25
C THR A 72 -3.67 -3.56 12.50
N ALA A 73 -2.88 -4.01 13.48
CA ALA A 73 -3.41 -4.53 14.74
C ALA A 73 -4.18 -3.47 15.55
N ILE A 74 -3.70 -2.22 15.56
CA ILE A 74 -4.39 -1.09 16.20
C ILE A 74 -5.73 -0.82 15.48
N MET A 75 -5.71 -0.73 14.15
CA MET A 75 -6.92 -0.46 13.36
C MET A 75 -7.99 -1.54 13.53
N LEU A 76 -7.58 -2.82 13.54
CA LEU A 76 -8.51 -3.93 13.79
C LEU A 76 -9.11 -3.87 15.21
N LYS A 77 -8.33 -3.46 16.23
CA LYS A 77 -8.86 -3.22 17.58
C LYS A 77 -9.88 -2.09 17.63
N HIS A 78 -9.74 -1.08 16.77
CA HIS A 78 -10.67 0.03 16.64
C HIS A 78 -11.80 -0.23 15.64
N HIS A 79 -11.95 -1.45 15.12
CA HIS A 79 -12.90 -1.82 14.07
C HIS A 79 -12.76 -1.00 12.77
N ASP A 80 -11.60 -0.38 12.52
CA ASP A 80 -11.27 0.27 11.26
C ASP A 80 -10.73 -0.76 10.26
N THR A 81 -11.66 -1.52 9.69
CA THR A 81 -11.34 -2.58 8.71
C THR A 81 -10.80 -2.00 7.40
N GLU A 82 -11.21 -0.79 7.02
CA GLU A 82 -10.78 -0.13 5.80
C GLU A 82 -9.32 0.36 5.91
N GLY A 83 -8.98 1.02 7.02
CA GLY A 83 -7.60 1.42 7.29
C GLY A 83 -6.67 0.20 7.37
N ALA A 84 -7.10 -0.84 8.07
CA ALA A 84 -6.37 -2.10 8.17
C ALA A 84 -6.12 -2.71 6.78
N ARG A 85 -7.14 -2.72 5.92
CA ARG A 85 -7.05 -3.22 4.54
C ARG A 85 -6.11 -2.39 3.68
N ALA A 86 -6.13 -1.07 3.83
CA ALA A 86 -5.22 -0.18 3.11
C ALA A 86 -3.75 -0.46 3.47
N LEU A 87 -3.46 -0.67 4.76
CA LEU A 87 -2.11 -1.02 5.21
C LEU A 87 -1.69 -2.42 4.76
N GLU A 88 -2.61 -3.38 4.73
CA GLU A 88 -2.37 -4.72 4.22
C GLU A 88 -1.95 -4.69 2.74
N VAL A 89 -2.61 -3.89 1.89
CA VAL A 89 -2.23 -3.69 0.49
C VAL A 89 -0.79 -3.18 0.37
N LEU A 90 -0.41 -2.19 1.18
CA LEU A 90 0.94 -1.62 1.16
C LEU A 90 1.98 -2.61 1.67
N ALA A 91 1.68 -3.35 2.74
CA ALA A 91 2.56 -4.37 3.29
C ALA A 91 2.81 -5.49 2.28
N ILE A 92 1.77 -5.97 1.58
CA ILE A 92 1.90 -7.01 0.55
C ILE A 92 2.72 -6.50 -0.64
N SER A 93 2.50 -5.26 -1.10
CA SER A 93 3.32 -4.63 -2.17
C SER A 93 4.80 -4.47 -1.75
N MET A 94 5.06 -4.24 -0.47
CA MET A 94 6.42 -4.18 0.08
C MET A 94 7.09 -5.55 0.05
N ILE A 95 6.41 -6.58 0.58
CA ILE A 95 6.93 -7.96 0.63
C ILE A 95 7.14 -8.52 -0.78
N ALA A 96 6.21 -8.25 -1.68
CA ALA A 96 6.27 -8.62 -3.09
C ALA A 96 7.60 -8.22 -3.75
N ARG A 97 8.21 -7.10 -3.36
CA ARG A 97 9.47 -6.64 -3.95
C ARG A 97 10.62 -7.64 -3.83
N ARG A 98 10.60 -8.46 -2.77
CA ARG A 98 11.62 -9.48 -2.48
C ARG A 98 11.27 -10.87 -3.02
N GLN A 99 10.13 -11.00 -3.70
CA GLN A 99 9.67 -12.25 -4.29
C GLN A 99 10.10 -12.30 -5.77
N TYR A 100 10.88 -13.31 -6.13
CA TYR A 100 11.41 -13.50 -7.48
C TYR A 100 10.67 -14.59 -8.26
N ALA A 101 9.57 -15.11 -7.73
CA ALA A 101 8.78 -16.12 -8.40
C ALA A 101 8.06 -15.50 -9.62
N GLU A 102 8.35 -16.04 -10.82
CA GLU A 102 7.84 -15.51 -12.10
C GLU A 102 6.31 -15.52 -12.17
N ASP A 103 5.67 -16.49 -11.53
CA ASP A 103 4.21 -16.65 -11.49
C ASP A 103 3.50 -15.56 -10.67
N LEU A 104 4.22 -14.86 -9.79
CA LEU A 104 3.67 -13.77 -8.98
C LEU A 104 3.86 -12.39 -9.62
N GLN A 105 4.80 -12.23 -10.55
CA GLN A 105 5.14 -10.94 -11.15
C GLN A 105 3.94 -10.17 -11.71
N PRO A 106 3.00 -10.79 -12.46
CA PRO A 106 1.84 -10.07 -12.98
C PRO A 106 0.95 -9.47 -11.87
N GLY A 107 0.82 -10.17 -10.73
CA GLY A 107 0.05 -9.70 -9.57
C GLY A 107 0.78 -8.57 -8.83
N ILE A 108 2.10 -8.67 -8.72
CA ILE A 108 2.95 -7.64 -8.13
C ILE A 108 2.88 -6.35 -8.96
N ASP A 109 3.04 -6.46 -10.28
CA ASP A 109 2.94 -5.33 -11.21
C ASP A 109 1.55 -4.68 -11.19
N PHE A 110 0.50 -5.47 -11.00
CA PHE A 110 -0.85 -4.94 -10.83
C PHE A 110 -0.96 -4.14 -9.54
N LEU A 111 -0.51 -4.68 -8.40
CA LEU A 111 -0.57 -3.97 -7.11
C LEU A 111 0.18 -2.65 -7.15
N ASP A 112 1.36 -2.63 -7.77
CA ASP A 112 2.17 -1.43 -7.87
C ASP A 112 1.51 -0.35 -8.72
N ARG A 113 0.96 -0.73 -9.88
CA ARG A 113 0.16 0.19 -10.71
C ARG A 113 -1.07 0.68 -9.98
N TYR A 114 -1.76 -0.19 -9.25
CA TYR A 114 -2.94 0.15 -8.47
C TYR A 114 -2.64 1.16 -7.36
N ILE A 115 -1.56 0.96 -6.59
CA ILE A 115 -1.13 1.89 -5.55
C ILE A 115 -0.69 3.23 -6.16
N ALA A 116 0.06 3.21 -7.26
CA ALA A 116 0.48 4.42 -7.96
C ALA A 116 -0.72 5.24 -8.48
N GLU A 117 -1.74 4.57 -9.03
CA GLU A 117 -2.98 5.23 -9.45
C GLU A 117 -3.74 5.82 -8.25
N CYS A 118 -3.83 5.08 -7.14
CA CYS A 118 -4.45 5.54 -5.90
C CYS A 118 -3.74 6.78 -5.34
N ALA A 119 -2.40 6.78 -5.29
CA ALA A 119 -1.59 7.90 -4.85
C ALA A 119 -1.77 9.13 -5.77
N SER A 120 -1.69 8.92 -7.09
CA SER A 120 -1.93 9.97 -8.09
C SER A 120 -3.32 10.61 -7.93
N ASN A 121 -4.37 9.79 -7.77
CA ASN A 121 -5.73 10.25 -7.56
C ASN A 121 -5.90 10.97 -6.21
N ALA A 122 -5.25 10.50 -5.14
CA ALA A 122 -5.26 11.15 -3.85
C ALA A 122 -4.58 12.53 -3.91
N ARG A 123 -3.45 12.67 -4.61
CA ARG A 123 -2.77 13.96 -4.83
C ARG A 123 -3.63 14.93 -5.64
N LYS A 124 -4.23 14.47 -6.74
CA LYS A 124 -5.11 15.28 -7.59
C LYS A 124 -6.35 15.79 -6.84
N ARG A 125 -6.92 14.96 -5.95
CA ARG A 125 -8.06 15.36 -5.11
C ARG A 125 -7.63 16.19 -3.91
N GLY A 126 -6.44 15.97 -3.35
CA GLY A 126 -5.81 16.84 -2.35
C GLY A 126 -5.54 18.25 -2.89
N ALA A 127 -5.21 18.37 -4.17
CA ALA A 127 -5.13 19.66 -4.88
C ALA A 127 -6.49 20.37 -5.04
N HIS A 128 -7.61 19.69 -4.76
CA HIS A 128 -8.96 20.26 -4.75
C HIS A 128 -9.51 20.52 -3.33
N VAL A 129 -8.74 20.20 -2.28
CA VAL A 129 -9.19 20.29 -0.86
C VAL A 129 -8.33 21.25 -0.02
N LEU A 130 -7.35 21.93 -0.61
CA LEU A 130 -6.81 23.14 0.00
C LEU A 130 -7.57 24.34 -0.59
N PRO A 131 -8.47 25.02 0.16
CA PRO A 131 -8.72 26.41 -0.17
C PRO A 131 -7.35 27.09 -0.18
N ALA A 132 -7.06 27.85 -1.23
CA ALA A 132 -5.91 28.73 -1.25
C ALA A 132 -6.07 29.76 -0.11
N THR A 133 -5.66 29.41 1.10
CA THR A 133 -5.43 30.38 2.16
C THR A 133 -4.12 31.08 1.84
N GLY A 134 -4.23 32.04 0.93
CA GLY A 134 -3.12 32.82 0.42
C GLY A 134 -3.61 34.15 -0.15
N ARG A 135 -3.74 35.13 0.75
CA ARG A 135 -3.68 36.60 0.54
C ARG A 135 -4.85 37.26 -0.18
N ARG A 136 -5.62 38.07 0.57
CA ARG A 136 -5.45 39.53 0.63
C ARG A 136 -6.11 40.08 1.89
#